data_AF-A0A8J9RNT3-F1
#
_entry.id   AF-A0A8J9RNT3-F1
#
_cell.length_a   1.000
_cell.length_b   1.000
_cell.length_c   1.000
_cell.angle_alpha   90.00
_cell.angle_beta   90.00
_cell.angle_gamma   90.00
#
_symmetry.space_group_name_H-M   'P 1'
#
loop_
_entity.id
_entity.type
_entity.pdbx_description
1 polymer ?
#
loop_
_entity_poly.entity_id
_entity_poly.type
_entity_poly.pdbx_seq_one_letter_code
_entity_poly.pdbx_strand_id
1 'polypeptide(L)'
;MWDAAHRNRPENSCLAKRCRGPSQNHLLMRIAIVFLILGAVLLFAFQVFLFGDYNKELAGLSEQVARTEGLRKQLRLALNGHTNISKLYNEQDGHLGAAYTRIAENQARQAGSRSADHTRQEGSASAPAAVSVGRRSLPGGASRLVGGAAKAREYPSGHEDEECVGGPLDSMGVVAAVVSVAFNRPDYLRRHAASLLAVHGSDTGNMQKFPLFFSQDGTPPHPATQEVAKSYSQISYLHHVERVAPVVRQSQEKIEYYRIAAHYRFILRTMFDCFQYPRIIILEEDMELSPDFFSYFEALTPLLDTDPTLMCISSWNDHGQDKFVRDARQLYRSDFFPGLGWMLRNELWQELKSGWPGSYWDDWLRQNGTRKGRQCIRPEICRNYNFGRDGSSKGMFFSQFLEPIRLNREPVDWMAADLSYLQLPRYDEEMEAVLAAAKVVGSVEDVAGVSGDVKLQYDSQPHYEKLAADFGMLLEWRDGVPRGAYKGVVSIRWGKARVFFEPSANFVEPELHHEEYVHVDANGAILRKGGTP
;
A
#
# COMPACT_ATOMS: atom_id res chain seq x y z
N MET A 1 35.08 -5.59 74.62
CA MET A 1 35.77 -6.88 74.36
C MET A 1 36.70 -6.64 73.19
N TRP A 2 37.93 -6.22 73.50
CA TRP A 2 39.19 -6.99 73.34
C TRP A 2 39.65 -6.95 71.86
N ASP A 3 40.86 -6.52 71.47
CA ASP A 3 42.09 -6.35 72.24
C ASP A 3 43.12 -5.43 71.53
N ALA A 4 44.12 -5.05 72.30
CA ALA A 4 45.23 -4.13 72.01
C ALA A 4 46.41 -4.74 71.21
N ALA A 5 47.28 -3.87 70.65
CA ALA A 5 48.75 -3.81 70.86
C ALA A 5 49.44 -3.00 69.72
N HIS A 6 50.07 -1.84 70.02
CA HIS A 6 51.55 -1.60 70.11
C HIS A 6 52.36 -1.84 68.82
N ARG A 7 53.40 -1.10 68.42
CA ARG A 7 54.13 0.14 68.79
C ARG A 7 55.22 0.32 67.70
N ASN A 8 55.60 1.56 67.36
CA ASN A 8 56.97 2.10 67.21
C ASN A 8 57.23 3.03 66.00
N ARG A 9 57.76 4.23 66.32
CA ARG A 9 58.52 5.17 65.46
C ARG A 9 60.02 4.79 65.41
N PRO A 10 60.87 5.39 64.55
CA PRO A 10 61.53 6.72 64.77
C PRO A 10 61.51 7.64 63.49
N GLU A 11 61.45 8.99 63.53
CA GLU A 11 62.54 10.01 63.70
C GLU A 11 63.71 9.88 62.68
N ASN A 12 64.33 10.88 62.00
CA ASN A 12 64.45 12.36 62.06
C ASN A 12 65.19 12.91 60.80
N SER A 13 64.88 14.16 60.36
CA SER A 13 65.82 15.24 59.89
C SER A 13 66.72 15.01 58.63
N CYS A 14 67.34 15.96 57.90
CA CYS A 14 67.24 17.41 57.60
C CYS A 14 68.29 17.73 56.47
N LEU A 15 68.02 18.78 55.67
CA LEU A 15 68.96 19.80 55.12
C LEU A 15 70.02 19.51 54.01
N ALA A 16 69.69 20.05 52.82
CA ALA A 16 70.44 20.89 51.84
C ALA A 16 71.99 21.08 51.89
N LYS A 17 72.66 20.97 50.71
CA LYS A 17 73.35 22.06 49.94
C LYS A 17 74.36 21.58 48.85
N ARG A 18 74.23 22.16 47.64
CA ARG A 18 75.25 22.81 46.75
C ARG A 18 75.19 22.42 45.25
N CYS A 19 74.94 23.43 44.42
CA CYS A 19 74.99 23.41 42.95
C CYS A 19 76.40 23.72 42.41
N ARG A 20 76.80 23.06 41.31
CA ARG A 20 77.74 23.56 40.29
C ARG A 20 77.11 23.29 38.92
N GLY A 21 77.04 24.30 38.05
CA GLY A 21 76.41 24.20 36.71
C GLY A 21 77.36 23.59 35.65
N PRO A 22 76.83 22.97 34.57
CA PRO A 22 77.65 22.37 33.51
C PRO A 22 78.02 23.37 32.39
N SER A 23 79.16 23.13 31.75
CA SER A 23 79.80 23.99 30.74
C SER A 23 79.08 24.06 29.38
N GLN A 24 79.34 25.12 28.61
CA GLN A 24 78.70 25.46 27.32
C GLN A 24 78.69 24.36 26.25
N ASN A 25 79.61 23.38 26.30
CA ASN A 25 79.64 22.27 25.34
C ASN A 25 78.43 21.32 25.49
N HIS A 26 77.82 21.23 26.68
CA HIS A 26 76.61 20.44 26.88
C HIS A 26 75.36 21.08 26.28
N LEU A 27 75.34 22.41 26.10
CA LEU A 27 74.18 23.12 25.56
C LEU A 27 74.09 22.95 24.03
N LEU A 28 75.22 23.06 23.33
CA LEU A 28 75.29 22.86 21.87
C LEU A 28 74.97 21.41 21.47
N MET A 29 75.45 20.43 22.24
CA MET A 29 75.13 19.02 22.00
C MET A 29 73.64 18.71 22.22
N ARG A 30 73.01 19.34 23.24
CA ARG A 30 71.58 19.21 23.49
C ARG A 30 70.74 19.84 22.38
N ILE A 31 71.15 21.00 21.86
CA ILE A 31 70.46 21.67 20.76
C ILE A 31 70.54 20.80 19.47
N ALA A 32 71.71 20.24 19.16
CA ALA A 32 71.86 19.36 17.99
C ALA A 32 71.00 18.07 18.09
N ILE A 33 70.93 17.46 19.28
CA ILE A 33 70.07 16.30 19.53
C ILE A 33 68.58 16.67 19.38
N VAL A 34 68.17 17.84 19.87
CA VAL A 34 66.78 18.32 19.73
C VAL A 34 66.41 18.52 18.26
N PHE A 35 67.30 19.10 17.43
CA PHE A 35 67.04 19.26 16.00
C PHE A 35 66.99 17.93 15.23
N LEU A 36 67.83 16.96 15.58
CA LEU A 36 67.77 15.61 15.00
C LEU A 36 66.46 14.89 15.37
N ILE A 37 66.01 15.01 16.61
CA ILE A 37 64.74 14.43 17.06
C ILE A 37 63.56 15.11 16.35
N LEU A 38 63.57 16.44 16.23
CA LEU A 38 62.54 17.18 15.49
C LEU A 38 62.49 16.79 14.00
N GLY A 39 63.65 16.62 13.37
CA GLY A 39 63.74 16.15 11.99
C GLY A 39 63.17 14.74 11.81
N ALA A 40 63.49 13.82 12.72
CA ALA A 40 62.96 12.45 12.70
C ALA A 40 61.44 12.39 12.94
N VAL A 41 60.92 13.23 13.84
CA VAL A 41 59.48 13.32 14.11
C VAL A 41 58.72 13.90 12.90
N LEU A 42 59.27 14.90 12.21
CA LEU A 42 58.66 15.44 10.99
C LEU A 42 58.67 14.44 9.84
N LEU A 43 59.76 13.69 9.65
CA LEU A 43 59.84 12.60 8.66
C LEU A 43 58.84 11.48 8.96
N PHE A 44 58.70 11.10 10.23
CA PHE A 44 57.71 10.11 10.65
C PHE A 44 56.28 10.61 10.45
N ALA A 45 55.98 11.86 10.81
CA ALA A 45 54.67 12.47 10.58
C ALA A 45 54.32 12.55 9.08
N PHE A 46 55.29 12.87 8.23
CA PHE A 46 55.12 12.90 6.77
C PHE A 46 54.89 11.50 6.19
N GLN A 47 55.59 10.47 6.67
CA GLN A 47 55.33 9.09 6.30
C GLN A 47 53.93 8.64 6.75
N VAL A 48 53.52 8.94 7.98
CA VAL A 48 52.17 8.61 8.48
C VAL A 48 51.08 9.32 7.66
N PHE A 49 51.31 10.56 7.22
CA PHE A 49 50.38 11.29 6.37
C PHE A 49 50.24 10.65 4.97
N LEU A 50 51.36 10.33 4.31
CA LEU A 50 51.36 9.66 3.01
C LEU A 50 50.74 8.26 3.05
N PHE A 51 51.07 7.46 4.08
CA PHE A 51 50.46 6.14 4.28
C PHE A 51 48.99 6.23 4.71
N GLY A 52 48.60 7.30 5.42
CA GLY A 52 47.22 7.57 5.83
C GLY A 52 46.30 7.85 4.65
N ASP A 53 46.74 8.66 3.69
CA ASP A 53 45.96 8.97 2.49
C ASP A 53 45.93 7.77 1.51
N TYR A 54 47.02 7.02 1.37
CA TYR A 54 47.04 5.80 0.55
C TYR A 54 46.11 4.70 1.12
N ASN A 55 46.05 4.57 2.45
CA ASN A 55 45.11 3.64 3.11
C ASN A 55 43.65 4.06 2.98
N LYS A 56 43.34 5.37 2.87
CA LYS A 56 41.98 5.85 2.61
C LYS A 56 41.51 5.54 1.19
N GLU A 57 42.39 5.68 0.18
CA GLU A 57 42.05 5.29 -1.19
C GLU A 57 41.87 3.77 -1.34
N LEU A 58 42.71 2.96 -0.68
CA LEU A 58 42.56 1.50 -0.62
C LEU A 58 41.29 1.06 0.11
N ALA A 59 40.91 1.75 1.19
CA ALA A 59 39.64 1.51 1.87
C ALA A 59 38.44 1.85 0.98
N GLY A 60 38.50 2.95 0.23
CA GLY A 60 37.47 3.32 -0.74
C GLY A 60 37.34 2.35 -1.91
N LEU A 61 38.45 1.82 -2.43
CA LEU A 61 38.47 0.78 -3.46
C LEU A 61 37.95 -0.56 -2.93
N SER A 62 38.34 -0.96 -1.71
CA SER A 62 37.82 -2.15 -1.02
C SER A 62 36.31 -2.06 -0.81
N GLU A 63 35.80 -0.89 -0.41
CA GLU A 63 34.38 -0.64 -0.24
C GLU A 63 33.61 -0.68 -1.56
N GLN A 64 34.17 -0.14 -2.66
CA GLN A 64 33.59 -0.26 -3.99
C GLN A 64 33.58 -1.70 -4.51
N VAL A 65 34.65 -2.47 -4.30
CA VAL A 65 34.71 -3.90 -4.66
C VAL A 65 33.69 -4.70 -3.84
N ALA A 66 33.59 -4.46 -2.53
CA ALA A 66 32.59 -5.07 -1.66
C ALA A 66 31.16 -4.69 -2.07
N ARG A 67 30.92 -3.46 -2.52
CA ARG A 67 29.62 -3.02 -3.09
C ARG A 67 29.31 -3.76 -4.39
N THR A 68 30.30 -3.97 -5.25
CA THR A 68 30.13 -4.65 -6.54
C THR A 68 29.91 -6.15 -6.34
N GLU A 69 30.60 -6.77 -5.38
CA GLU A 69 30.34 -8.15 -4.95
C GLU A 69 28.99 -8.28 -4.25
N GLY A 70 28.58 -7.30 -3.44
CA GLY A 70 27.26 -7.19 -2.85
C GLY A 70 26.15 -7.10 -3.90
N LEU A 71 26.33 -6.28 -4.93
CA LEU A 71 25.43 -6.17 -6.09
C LEU A 71 25.40 -7.47 -6.91
N ARG A 72 26.54 -8.14 -7.13
CA ARG A 72 26.59 -9.45 -7.79
C ARG A 72 25.92 -10.54 -6.96
N LYS A 73 26.05 -10.48 -5.63
CA LYS A 73 25.37 -11.39 -4.70
C LYS A 73 23.87 -11.12 -4.67
N GLN A 74 23.43 -9.86 -4.69
CA GLN A 74 22.03 -9.46 -4.83
C GLN A 74 21.45 -9.85 -6.19
N LEU A 75 22.20 -9.70 -7.29
CA LEU A 75 21.79 -10.14 -8.62
C LEU A 75 21.71 -11.67 -8.71
N ARG A 76 22.66 -12.41 -8.10
CA ARG A 76 22.57 -13.87 -7.95
C ARG A 76 21.42 -14.28 -7.04
N LEU A 77 21.13 -13.54 -5.97
CA LEU A 77 19.96 -13.78 -5.10
C LEU A 77 18.65 -13.44 -5.79
N ALA A 78 18.61 -12.46 -6.70
CA ALA A 78 17.45 -12.12 -7.52
C ALA A 78 17.22 -13.17 -8.62
N LEU A 79 18.29 -13.64 -9.28
CA LEU A 79 18.25 -14.71 -10.28
C LEU A 79 17.91 -16.07 -9.66
N ASN A 80 18.53 -16.40 -8.52
CA ASN A 80 18.18 -17.59 -7.72
C ASN A 80 16.82 -17.43 -7.03
N GLY A 81 16.39 -16.19 -6.77
CA GLY A 81 15.05 -15.85 -6.28
C GLY A 81 13.97 -16.15 -7.31
N HIS A 82 14.21 -15.87 -8.60
CA HIS A 82 13.29 -16.29 -9.68
C HIS A 82 13.15 -17.81 -9.80
N THR A 83 14.22 -18.58 -9.53
CA THR A 83 14.18 -20.05 -9.53
C THR A 83 13.70 -20.66 -8.22
N ASN A 84 13.79 -19.93 -7.10
CA ASN A 84 13.27 -20.36 -5.80
C ASN A 84 11.84 -19.90 -5.52
N ILE A 85 11.32 -18.85 -6.17
CA ILE A 85 9.90 -18.48 -6.07
C ILE A 85 9.03 -19.59 -6.68
N SER A 86 9.46 -20.18 -7.79
CA SER A 86 8.83 -21.37 -8.39
C SER A 86 8.94 -22.63 -7.51
N LYS A 87 9.90 -22.69 -6.58
CA LYS A 87 10.01 -23.78 -5.57
C LYS A 87 9.21 -23.50 -4.30
N LEU A 88 9.21 -22.26 -3.80
CA LEU A 88 8.45 -21.85 -2.61
C LEU A 88 6.93 -21.90 -2.86
N TYR A 89 6.48 -21.65 -4.10
CA TYR A 89 5.09 -21.90 -4.50
C TYR A 89 4.68 -23.38 -4.49
N ASN A 90 5.63 -24.32 -4.59
CA ASN A 90 5.36 -25.76 -4.59
C ASN A 90 5.38 -26.39 -3.19
N GLU A 91 5.94 -25.71 -2.18
CA GLU A 91 6.17 -26.33 -0.86
C GLU A 91 5.20 -25.88 0.24
N GLN A 92 4.30 -24.89 0.01
CA GLN A 92 3.42 -24.38 1.08
C GLN A 92 1.92 -24.22 0.81
N ASP A 93 1.41 -24.51 -0.40
CA ASP A 93 -0.01 -24.82 -0.65
C ASP A 93 -0.16 -25.42 -2.05
N GLY A 94 0.07 -26.73 -2.16
CA GLY A 94 0.23 -27.43 -3.44
C GLY A 94 -0.96 -27.32 -4.40
N HIS A 95 -2.17 -27.04 -3.90
CA HIS A 95 -3.37 -26.91 -4.72
C HIS A 95 -3.54 -25.50 -5.32
N LEU A 96 -3.45 -24.44 -4.51
CA LEU A 96 -3.56 -23.04 -4.96
C LEU A 96 -2.35 -22.62 -5.81
N GLY A 97 -1.13 -23.03 -5.44
CA GLY A 97 0.08 -22.74 -6.22
C GLY A 97 0.05 -23.36 -7.62
N ALA A 98 -0.40 -24.62 -7.72
CA ALA A 98 -0.60 -25.28 -9.01
C ALA A 98 -1.77 -24.68 -9.81
N ALA A 99 -2.81 -24.17 -9.14
CA ALA A 99 -3.93 -23.49 -9.79
C ALA A 99 -3.48 -22.14 -10.37
N TYR A 100 -2.77 -21.29 -9.61
CA TYR A 100 -2.26 -20.01 -10.10
C TYR A 100 -1.22 -20.16 -11.21
N THR A 101 -0.37 -21.19 -11.15
CA THR A 101 0.53 -21.53 -12.25
C THR A 101 -0.25 -21.89 -13.51
N ARG A 102 -1.29 -22.73 -13.40
CA ARG A 102 -2.18 -23.05 -14.53
C ARG A 102 -2.92 -21.84 -15.07
N ILE A 103 -3.39 -20.93 -14.22
CA ILE A 103 -4.01 -19.67 -14.65
C ILE A 103 -3.00 -18.84 -15.47
N ALA A 104 -1.77 -18.68 -14.97
CA ALA A 104 -0.73 -17.93 -15.66
C ALA A 104 -0.37 -18.56 -17.02
N GLU A 105 -0.26 -19.89 -17.08
CA GLU A 105 -0.02 -20.63 -18.33
C GLU A 105 -1.18 -20.49 -19.33
N ASN A 106 -2.43 -20.60 -18.87
CA ASN A 106 -3.61 -20.45 -19.72
C ASN A 106 -3.73 -19.03 -20.28
N GLN A 107 -3.46 -18.01 -19.46
CA GLN A 107 -3.42 -16.62 -19.90
C GLN A 107 -2.31 -16.38 -20.93
N ALA A 108 -1.12 -16.96 -20.72
CA ALA A 108 -0.03 -16.88 -21.70
C ALA A 108 -0.40 -17.56 -23.03
N ARG A 109 -1.09 -18.71 -22.99
CA ARG A 109 -1.59 -19.40 -24.20
C ARG A 109 -2.63 -18.57 -24.95
N GLN A 110 -3.57 -17.93 -24.25
CA GLN A 110 -4.58 -17.05 -24.85
C GLN A 110 -3.95 -15.77 -25.45
N ALA A 111 -2.93 -15.20 -24.79
CA ALA A 111 -2.17 -14.08 -25.35
C ALA A 111 -1.40 -14.48 -26.62
N GLY A 112 -0.81 -15.67 -26.64
CA GLY A 112 -0.14 -16.25 -27.81
C GLY A 112 -1.09 -16.51 -28.98
N SER A 113 -2.33 -16.96 -28.73
CA SER A 113 -3.33 -17.18 -29.80
C SER A 113 -3.86 -15.88 -30.38
N ARG A 114 -4.01 -14.82 -29.57
CA ARG A 114 -4.39 -13.48 -30.05
C ARG A 114 -3.28 -12.82 -30.89
N SER A 115 -2.00 -13.11 -30.61
CA SER A 115 -0.89 -12.64 -31.44
C SER A 115 -0.84 -13.30 -32.82
N ALA A 116 -1.37 -14.52 -32.97
CA ALA A 116 -1.44 -15.23 -34.25
C ALA A 116 -2.64 -14.79 -35.13
N ASP A 117 -3.71 -14.30 -34.52
CA ASP A 117 -4.87 -13.76 -35.26
C ASP A 117 -4.67 -12.32 -35.73
N HIS A 118 -3.84 -11.53 -35.04
CA HIS A 118 -3.52 -10.17 -35.46
C HIS A 118 -2.56 -10.06 -36.65
N THR A 119 -1.90 -11.15 -37.06
CA THR A 119 -0.97 -11.15 -38.21
C THR A 119 -1.63 -11.44 -39.55
N ARG A 120 -2.97 -11.59 -39.62
CA ARG A 120 -3.68 -11.95 -40.86
C ARG A 120 -4.73 -10.94 -41.35
N GLN A 121 -4.84 -9.76 -40.73
CA GLN A 121 -5.80 -8.72 -41.12
C GLN A 121 -5.24 -7.30 -41.02
N GLU A 122 -4.09 -7.01 -41.63
CA GLU A 122 -3.72 -5.63 -41.98
C GLU A 122 -3.22 -5.59 -43.44
N GLY A 123 -4.17 -5.53 -44.36
CA GLY A 123 -3.95 -5.16 -45.76
C GLY A 123 -4.53 -3.78 -46.02
N SER A 124 -3.64 -2.84 -46.33
CA SER A 124 -3.86 -1.51 -46.92
C SER A 124 -4.80 -0.52 -46.21
N ALA A 125 -4.21 0.47 -45.53
CA ALA A 125 -4.75 1.82 -45.49
C ALA A 125 -3.59 2.84 -45.42
N SER A 126 -3.52 3.69 -46.44
CA SER A 126 -2.54 4.76 -46.65
C SER A 126 -2.70 5.91 -45.65
N ALA A 127 -1.57 6.42 -45.13
CA ALA A 127 -1.50 7.58 -44.25
C ALA A 127 -1.84 8.91 -44.98
N PRO A 128 -2.53 9.87 -44.34
CA PRO A 128 -2.58 11.24 -44.82
C PRO A 128 -1.52 12.13 -44.15
N ALA A 129 -1.13 13.14 -44.92
CA ALA A 129 0.02 14.02 -44.75
C ALA A 129 -0.07 15.00 -43.57
N ALA A 130 1.12 15.37 -43.08
CA ALA A 130 1.35 16.42 -42.10
C ALA A 130 1.02 17.82 -42.67
N VAL A 131 0.27 18.60 -41.90
CA VAL A 131 0.06 20.04 -42.13
C VAL A 131 0.90 20.82 -41.12
N SER A 132 1.82 21.61 -41.64
CA SER A 132 2.66 22.57 -40.93
C SER A 132 1.86 23.84 -40.60
N VAL A 133 1.86 24.27 -39.34
CA VAL A 133 1.33 25.58 -38.93
C VAL A 133 2.45 26.39 -38.29
N GLY A 134 2.66 27.57 -38.85
CA GLY A 134 3.82 28.43 -38.66
C GLY A 134 3.93 29.11 -37.29
N ARG A 135 5.19 29.40 -36.94
CA ARG A 135 5.61 30.30 -35.87
C ARG A 135 4.99 31.70 -36.06
N ARG A 136 4.25 32.17 -35.06
CA ARG A 136 4.09 33.62 -34.79
C ARG A 136 4.74 33.95 -33.46
N SER A 137 5.63 34.93 -33.51
CA SER A 137 6.29 35.58 -32.38
C SER A 137 5.30 36.41 -31.57
N LEU A 138 5.40 36.33 -30.25
CA LEU A 138 4.78 37.28 -29.31
C LEU A 138 5.87 38.23 -28.79
N PRO A 139 5.61 39.56 -28.71
CA PRO A 139 6.58 40.51 -28.17
C PRO A 139 6.57 40.47 -26.64
N GLY A 140 7.76 40.59 -26.07
CA GLY A 140 7.99 40.60 -24.63
C GLY A 140 7.82 41.98 -23.98
N GLY A 141 7.59 41.94 -22.67
CA GLY A 141 7.96 43.01 -21.74
C GLY A 141 6.83 43.50 -20.83
N ALA A 142 6.73 42.96 -19.61
CA ALA A 142 6.71 43.72 -18.35
C ALA A 142 6.53 42.82 -17.10
N SER A 143 7.65 42.59 -16.42
CA SER A 143 7.91 42.58 -14.96
C SER A 143 6.82 42.22 -13.92
N ARG A 144 7.19 41.23 -13.10
CA ARG A 144 6.94 41.09 -11.64
C ARG A 144 5.50 41.08 -11.13
N LEU A 145 4.99 39.87 -10.93
CA LEU A 145 4.41 39.43 -9.65
C LEU A 145 4.93 38.01 -9.37
N VAL A 146 6.07 37.90 -8.68
CA VAL A 146 6.45 36.64 -8.03
C VAL A 146 5.60 36.56 -6.76
N GLY A 147 4.35 36.15 -6.91
CA GLY A 147 3.57 35.63 -5.80
C GLY A 147 4.21 34.31 -5.41
N GLY A 148 4.76 34.20 -4.21
CA GLY A 148 5.25 32.93 -3.69
C GLY A 148 4.14 31.89 -3.83
N ALA A 149 4.42 30.79 -4.50
CA ALA A 149 3.44 29.71 -4.66
C ALA A 149 2.88 29.36 -3.27
N ALA A 150 1.55 29.43 -3.13
CA ALA A 150 0.91 28.99 -1.90
C ALA A 150 1.36 27.56 -1.61
N LYS A 151 1.81 27.30 -0.38
CA LYS A 151 2.25 25.97 0.05
C LYS A 151 1.09 25.24 0.73
N ALA A 152 1.21 23.92 0.83
CA ALA A 152 0.29 23.10 1.61
C ALA A 152 0.13 23.64 3.04
N ARG A 153 -1.07 23.51 3.61
CA ARG A 153 -1.26 23.68 5.06
C ARG A 153 -0.59 22.50 5.77
N GLU A 154 0.40 22.76 6.60
CA GLU A 154 1.14 21.74 7.35
C GLU A 154 0.61 21.62 8.78
N TYR A 155 0.44 20.39 9.27
CA TYR A 155 0.17 20.11 10.68
C TYR A 155 1.44 19.60 11.37
N PRO A 156 1.55 19.74 12.71
CA PRO A 156 2.59 19.10 13.49
C PRO A 156 2.69 17.60 13.22
N SER A 157 3.90 17.06 13.29
CA SER A 157 4.13 15.61 13.28
C SER A 157 3.42 14.95 14.47
N GLY A 158 2.86 13.76 14.29
CA GLY A 158 2.18 13.04 15.37
C GLY A 158 2.27 11.52 15.29
N HIS A 159 1.92 10.90 16.40
CA HIS A 159 1.90 9.45 16.61
C HIS A 159 0.47 9.00 16.92
N GLU A 160 0.13 7.77 16.58
CA GLU A 160 -1.20 7.17 16.74
C GLU A 160 -1.69 7.10 18.20
N ASP A 161 -0.77 7.11 19.17
CA ASP A 161 -1.04 7.06 20.62
C ASP A 161 -0.77 8.38 21.38
N GLU A 162 -0.39 9.45 20.69
CA GLU A 162 -0.07 10.75 21.32
C GLU A 162 -1.25 11.71 21.30
N GLU A 163 -1.07 12.96 21.76
CA GLU A 163 -2.08 14.01 21.64
C GLU A 163 -2.45 14.30 20.17
N CYS A 164 -3.58 14.96 19.97
CA CYS A 164 -4.04 15.30 18.63
C CYS A 164 -3.11 16.31 17.94
N VAL A 165 -2.80 16.06 16.66
CA VAL A 165 -1.99 16.99 15.83
C VAL A 165 -2.70 18.30 15.49
N GLY A 166 -3.97 18.43 15.86
CA GLY A 166 -4.77 19.65 15.75
C GLY A 166 -6.13 19.47 16.41
N GLY A 167 -6.93 20.54 16.45
CA GLY A 167 -8.29 20.50 17.01
C GLY A 167 -9.38 20.27 15.95
N PRO A 168 -10.66 20.26 16.39
CA PRO A 168 -11.81 20.15 15.50
C PRO A 168 -11.76 21.17 14.36
N LEU A 169 -12.16 20.73 13.17
CA LEU A 169 -12.27 21.57 11.98
C LEU A 169 -13.74 21.79 11.63
N ASP A 170 -14.04 22.89 10.93
CA ASP A 170 -15.39 23.13 10.43
C ASP A 170 -15.76 22.07 9.40
N SER A 171 -16.83 21.33 9.70
CA SER A 171 -17.36 20.25 8.87
C SER A 171 -18.67 20.62 8.20
N MET A 172 -19.11 21.88 8.28
CA MET A 172 -20.34 22.33 7.62
C MET A 172 -20.24 22.18 6.09
N GLY A 173 -21.11 21.34 5.52
CA GLY A 173 -21.15 21.04 4.10
C GLY A 173 -20.09 20.02 3.63
N VAL A 174 -19.30 19.45 4.55
CA VAL A 174 -18.35 18.39 4.24
C VAL A 174 -19.08 17.06 4.08
N VAL A 175 -18.86 16.40 2.95
CA VAL A 175 -19.34 15.04 2.67
C VAL A 175 -18.41 14.02 3.34
N ALA A 176 -17.11 14.12 3.07
CA ALA A 176 -16.07 13.30 3.70
C ALA A 176 -14.68 13.96 3.56
N ALA A 177 -13.81 13.81 4.56
CA ALA A 177 -12.39 14.13 4.38
C ALA A 177 -11.72 13.07 3.49
N VAL A 178 -10.79 13.47 2.63
CA VAL A 178 -10.07 12.55 1.74
C VAL A 178 -8.62 12.51 2.14
N VAL A 179 -8.11 11.32 2.45
CA VAL A 179 -6.72 11.14 2.88
C VAL A 179 -6.01 10.17 1.96
N SER A 180 -4.94 10.62 1.32
CA SER A 180 -4.03 9.72 0.60
C SER A 180 -2.86 9.33 1.48
N VAL A 181 -2.71 8.02 1.69
CA VAL A 181 -1.62 7.39 2.44
C VAL A 181 -0.36 7.38 1.58
N ALA A 182 0.73 7.95 2.10
CA ALA A 182 2.01 8.05 1.40
C ALA A 182 3.18 7.61 2.29
N PHE A 183 4.28 7.20 1.68
CA PHE A 183 5.52 6.88 2.40
C PHE A 183 6.75 7.44 1.69
N ASN A 184 7.31 6.70 0.73
CA ASN A 184 8.61 6.99 0.12
C ASN A 184 8.64 6.89 -1.41
N ARG A 185 7.47 6.97 -2.08
CA ARG A 185 7.35 6.84 -3.55
C ARG A 185 6.95 8.18 -4.20
N PRO A 186 7.87 9.16 -4.31
CA PRO A 186 7.53 10.52 -4.74
C PRO A 186 6.91 10.60 -6.14
N ASP A 187 7.32 9.73 -7.07
CA ASP A 187 6.77 9.69 -8.41
C ASP A 187 5.34 9.14 -8.44
N TYR A 188 5.04 8.18 -7.56
CA TYR A 188 3.68 7.65 -7.41
C TYR A 188 2.77 8.73 -6.83
N LEU A 189 3.21 9.37 -5.74
CA LEU A 189 2.48 10.48 -5.15
C LEU A 189 2.23 11.63 -6.14
N ARG A 190 3.20 11.97 -7.01
CA ARG A 190 3.00 12.97 -8.08
C ARG A 190 1.90 12.56 -9.06
N ARG A 191 1.93 11.31 -9.54
CA ARG A 191 0.92 10.79 -10.46
C ARG A 191 -0.47 10.76 -9.82
N HIS A 192 -0.55 10.26 -8.59
CA HIS A 192 -1.77 10.25 -7.80
C HIS A 192 -2.33 11.66 -7.59
N ALA A 193 -1.50 12.61 -7.14
CA ALA A 193 -1.90 13.99 -6.92
C ALA A 193 -2.45 14.65 -8.19
N ALA A 194 -1.82 14.41 -9.34
CA ALA A 194 -2.28 14.93 -10.62
C ALA A 194 -3.68 14.41 -10.98
N SER A 195 -3.93 13.10 -10.79
CA SER A 195 -5.25 12.50 -11.01
C SER A 195 -6.29 13.01 -10.00
N LEU A 196 -5.94 13.01 -8.71
CA LEU A 196 -6.79 13.47 -7.62
C LEU A 196 -7.25 14.92 -7.84
N LEU A 197 -6.33 15.84 -8.12
CA LEU A 197 -6.65 17.24 -8.32
C LEU A 197 -7.41 17.50 -9.63
N ALA A 198 -7.17 16.72 -10.68
CA ALA A 198 -7.93 16.83 -11.92
C ALA A 198 -9.40 16.44 -11.73
N VAL A 199 -9.67 15.33 -11.04
CA VAL A 199 -11.04 14.88 -10.76
C VAL A 199 -11.70 15.77 -9.70
N HIS A 200 -10.99 16.11 -8.63
CA HIS A 200 -11.51 16.97 -7.56
C HIS A 200 -11.85 18.37 -8.09
N GLY A 201 -10.97 18.97 -8.90
CA GLY A 201 -11.18 20.31 -9.48
C GLY A 201 -12.21 20.38 -10.60
N SER A 202 -12.80 19.25 -11.02
CA SER A 202 -13.85 19.23 -12.06
C SER A 202 -15.19 19.82 -11.57
N ASP A 203 -15.42 19.83 -10.26
CA ASP A 203 -16.53 20.52 -9.61
C ASP A 203 -15.99 21.43 -8.51
N THR A 204 -16.30 22.72 -8.61
CA THR A 204 -15.90 23.74 -7.63
C THR A 204 -16.42 23.46 -6.21
N GLY A 205 -17.56 22.77 -6.09
CA GLY A 205 -18.13 22.39 -4.79
C GLY A 205 -17.29 21.35 -4.04
N ASN A 206 -16.46 20.57 -4.74
CA ASN A 206 -15.63 19.55 -4.10
C ASN A 206 -14.64 20.15 -3.10
N MET A 207 -14.18 21.38 -3.31
CA MET A 207 -13.28 22.06 -2.36
C MET A 207 -13.87 22.18 -0.95
N GLN A 208 -15.18 22.32 -0.83
CA GLN A 208 -15.87 22.32 0.46
C GLN A 208 -16.26 20.90 0.88
N LYS A 209 -16.81 20.11 -0.05
CA LYS A 209 -17.35 18.78 0.25
C LYS A 209 -16.27 17.76 0.63
N PHE A 210 -15.07 17.89 0.09
CA PHE A 210 -14.01 16.89 0.14
C PHE A 210 -12.63 17.49 0.45
N PRO A 211 -12.40 17.98 1.69
CA PRO A 211 -11.09 18.51 2.07
C PRO A 211 -10.01 17.42 1.94
N LEU A 212 -8.91 17.76 1.25
CA LEU A 212 -7.86 16.83 0.86
C LEU A 212 -6.66 16.86 1.82
N PHE A 213 -6.13 15.68 2.14
CA PHE A 213 -4.95 15.48 2.97
C PHE A 213 -3.99 14.46 2.35
N PHE A 214 -2.70 14.73 2.45
CA PHE A 214 -1.66 13.72 2.35
C PHE A 214 -1.15 13.40 3.74
N SER A 215 -1.17 12.12 4.10
CA SER A 215 -0.54 11.64 5.34
C SER A 215 0.67 10.81 4.97
N GLN A 216 1.85 11.32 5.33
CA GLN A 216 3.12 10.67 5.03
C GLN A 216 3.68 9.97 6.26
N ASP A 217 4.08 8.70 6.12
CA ASP A 217 4.81 7.95 7.15
C ASP A 217 6.34 8.10 7.05
N GLY A 218 7.04 7.76 8.13
CA GLY A 218 8.49 7.62 8.21
C GLY A 218 9.15 8.58 9.19
N THR A 219 10.20 8.13 9.88
CA THR A 219 10.94 8.96 10.85
C THR A 219 12.46 8.82 10.66
N PRO A 220 13.15 9.84 10.09
CA PRO A 220 12.57 11.04 9.46
C PRO A 220 11.75 10.71 8.20
N PRO A 221 10.84 11.60 7.75
CA PRO A 221 10.05 11.37 6.56
C PRO A 221 10.94 11.35 5.32
N HIS A 222 10.56 10.56 4.30
CA HIS A 222 11.30 10.52 3.05
C HIS A 222 11.32 11.90 2.38
N PRO A 223 12.49 12.55 2.20
CA PRO A 223 12.54 13.98 1.85
C PRO A 223 11.87 14.32 0.50
N ALA A 224 12.14 13.52 -0.54
CA ALA A 224 11.57 13.79 -1.87
C ALA A 224 10.04 13.62 -1.88
N THR A 225 9.50 12.68 -1.09
CA THR A 225 8.05 12.49 -0.98
C THR A 225 7.43 13.63 -0.17
N GLN A 226 8.11 14.09 0.88
CA GLN A 226 7.68 15.23 1.67
C GLN A 226 7.63 16.52 0.82
N GLU A 227 8.65 16.77 0.00
CA GLU A 227 8.68 17.91 -0.92
C GLU A 227 7.49 17.88 -1.90
N VAL A 228 7.19 16.71 -2.47
CA VAL A 228 6.01 16.53 -3.33
C VAL A 228 4.74 16.83 -2.55
N ALA A 229 4.56 16.21 -1.38
CA ALA A 229 3.34 16.34 -0.60
C ALA A 229 3.06 17.80 -0.20
N LYS A 230 4.09 18.57 0.15
CA LYS A 230 3.98 19.98 0.55
C LYS A 230 3.85 20.98 -0.61
N SER A 231 4.06 20.52 -1.85
CA SER A 231 4.04 21.38 -3.05
C SER A 231 2.63 21.79 -3.51
N TYR A 232 1.57 21.13 -3.00
CA TYR A 232 0.19 21.37 -3.42
C TYR A 232 -0.56 22.22 -2.39
N SER A 233 -0.85 23.49 -2.70
CA SER A 233 -1.64 24.37 -1.81
C SER A 233 -3.04 23.85 -1.48
N GLN A 234 -3.62 23.04 -2.36
CA GLN A 234 -4.97 22.51 -2.22
C GLN A 234 -5.05 21.30 -1.27
N ILE A 235 -3.91 20.73 -0.87
CA ILE A 235 -3.83 19.49 -0.10
C ILE A 235 -3.09 19.78 1.19
N SER A 236 -3.70 19.44 2.33
CA SER A 236 -3.05 19.59 3.63
C SER A 236 -2.04 18.46 3.87
N TYR A 237 -0.97 18.73 4.61
CA TYR A 237 0.08 17.77 4.90
C TYR A 237 0.05 17.33 6.37
N LEU A 238 -0.01 16.02 6.57
CA LEU A 238 0.14 15.32 7.83
C LEU A 238 1.41 14.46 7.79
N HIS A 239 2.07 14.34 8.94
CA HIS A 239 3.27 13.54 9.09
C HIS A 239 3.13 12.60 10.30
N HIS A 240 3.13 11.31 10.02
CA HIS A 240 3.13 10.26 11.01
C HIS A 240 4.56 9.93 11.43
N VAL A 241 4.81 9.81 12.74
CA VAL A 241 6.13 9.49 13.27
C VAL A 241 6.14 8.17 14.03
N GLU A 242 7.13 7.33 13.76
CA GLU A 242 7.42 6.12 14.53
C GLU A 242 8.32 6.50 15.72
N ARG A 243 7.81 6.34 16.95
CA ARG A 243 8.60 6.58 18.17
C ARG A 243 9.44 5.36 18.54
N VAL A 244 8.84 4.19 18.41
CA VAL A 244 9.44 2.90 18.72
C VAL A 244 9.09 1.95 17.59
N ALA A 245 10.08 1.22 17.10
CA ALA A 245 9.85 0.22 16.07
C ALA A 245 8.85 -0.85 16.57
N PRO A 246 7.84 -1.22 15.76
CA PRO A 246 6.88 -2.25 16.15
C PRO A 246 7.56 -3.60 16.44
N VAL A 247 7.08 -4.30 17.47
CA VAL A 247 7.50 -5.67 17.77
C VAL A 247 6.65 -6.63 16.95
N VAL A 248 7.29 -7.36 16.03
CA VAL A 248 6.62 -8.41 15.25
C VAL A 248 6.27 -9.60 16.14
N ARG A 249 5.05 -10.13 15.99
CA ARG A 249 4.55 -11.26 16.80
C ARG A 249 5.24 -12.58 16.45
N GLN A 250 5.49 -12.80 15.16
CA GLN A 250 6.14 -13.99 14.63
C GLN A 250 7.32 -13.58 13.74
N SER A 251 8.38 -14.37 13.70
CA SER A 251 9.60 -14.04 12.94
C SER A 251 9.40 -14.05 11.42
N GLN A 252 8.34 -14.69 10.93
CA GLN A 252 7.96 -14.74 9.51
C GLN A 252 7.17 -13.50 9.07
N GLU A 253 6.58 -12.76 10.01
CA GLU A 253 5.80 -11.57 9.71
C GLU A 253 6.70 -10.40 9.29
N LYS A 254 6.18 -9.58 8.38
CA LYS A 254 6.88 -8.39 7.87
C LYS A 254 6.54 -7.16 8.72
N ILE A 255 7.56 -6.49 9.23
CA ILE A 255 7.42 -5.27 10.05
C ILE A 255 6.70 -4.14 9.30
N GLU A 256 6.79 -4.13 7.97
CA GLU A 256 6.12 -3.17 7.10
C GLU A 256 4.61 -3.15 7.33
N TYR A 257 3.97 -4.30 7.57
CA TYR A 257 2.53 -4.35 7.83
C TYR A 257 2.14 -3.84 9.21
N TYR A 258 3.07 -3.85 10.17
CA TYR A 258 2.86 -3.22 11.47
C TYR A 258 2.90 -1.70 11.35
N ARG A 259 3.87 -1.18 10.59
CA ARG A 259 3.98 0.27 10.30
C ARG A 259 2.77 0.78 9.53
N ILE A 260 2.31 0.03 8.54
CA ILE A 260 1.08 0.37 7.79
C ILE A 260 -0.11 0.42 8.75
N ALA A 261 -0.29 -0.57 9.63
CA ALA A 261 -1.41 -0.57 10.57
C ALA A 261 -1.34 0.62 11.56
N ALA A 262 -0.16 0.97 12.06
CA ALA A 262 0.06 2.15 12.89
C ALA A 262 -0.31 3.46 12.15
N HIS A 263 0.16 3.61 10.91
CA HIS A 263 -0.11 4.80 10.10
C HIS A 263 -1.61 4.96 9.78
N TYR A 264 -2.29 3.87 9.44
CA TYR A 264 -3.75 3.88 9.25
C TYR A 264 -4.49 4.25 10.55
N ARG A 265 -4.04 3.76 11.71
CA ARG A 265 -4.60 4.15 13.02
C ARG A 265 -4.44 5.65 13.27
N PHE A 266 -3.25 6.20 12.98
CA PHE A 266 -2.99 7.63 13.08
C PHE A 266 -3.93 8.45 12.18
N ILE A 267 -4.13 8.02 10.93
CA ILE A 267 -5.03 8.69 9.98
C ILE A 267 -6.46 8.70 10.50
N LEU A 268 -6.99 7.53 10.89
CA LEU A 268 -8.36 7.37 11.37
C LEU A 268 -8.60 8.21 12.62
N ARG A 269 -7.71 8.12 13.60
CA ARG A 269 -7.75 8.95 14.81
C ARG A 269 -7.70 10.44 14.49
N THR A 270 -6.80 10.86 13.58
CA THR A 270 -6.66 12.28 13.22
C THR A 270 -7.94 12.81 12.57
N MET A 271 -8.52 12.08 11.63
CA MET A 271 -9.71 12.55 10.92
C MET A 271 -10.96 12.53 11.80
N PHE A 272 -11.13 11.48 12.61
CA PHE A 272 -12.35 11.27 13.39
C PHE A 272 -12.30 11.86 14.79
N ASP A 273 -11.24 11.60 15.56
CA ASP A 273 -11.17 12.04 16.95
C ASP A 273 -10.62 13.47 17.07
N CYS A 274 -9.64 13.84 16.22
CA CYS A 274 -9.03 15.17 16.30
C CYS A 274 -9.79 16.21 15.47
N PHE A 275 -10.00 15.96 14.18
CA PHE A 275 -10.67 16.91 13.27
C PHE A 275 -12.19 16.80 13.26
N GLN A 276 -12.74 15.70 13.79
CA GLN A 276 -14.19 15.48 13.94
C GLN A 276 -14.97 15.46 12.62
N TYR A 277 -14.36 14.92 11.55
CA TYR A 277 -15.09 14.67 10.32
C TYR A 277 -16.09 13.51 10.50
N PRO A 278 -17.27 13.56 9.88
CA PRO A 278 -18.26 12.49 10.00
C PRO A 278 -17.88 11.24 9.19
N ARG A 279 -17.15 11.43 8.10
CA ARG A 279 -16.74 10.38 7.15
C ARG A 279 -15.34 10.67 6.63
N ILE A 280 -14.65 9.61 6.22
CA ILE A 280 -13.35 9.67 5.56
C ILE A 280 -13.38 8.79 4.32
N ILE A 281 -12.75 9.25 3.24
CA ILE A 281 -12.33 8.45 2.09
C ILE A 281 -10.83 8.24 2.18
N ILE A 282 -10.38 6.99 2.19
CA ILE A 282 -8.95 6.65 2.22
C ILE A 282 -8.49 6.16 0.85
N LEU A 283 -7.41 6.77 0.35
CA LEU A 283 -6.72 6.46 -0.90
C LEU A 283 -5.26 6.08 -0.61
N GLU A 284 -4.61 5.35 -1.50
CA GLU A 284 -3.16 5.13 -1.44
C GLU A 284 -2.44 5.93 -2.54
N GLU A 285 -1.16 6.25 -2.35
CA GLU A 285 -0.37 7.08 -3.27
C GLU A 285 -0.17 6.46 -4.67
N ASP A 286 -0.60 5.22 -4.89
CA ASP A 286 -0.46 4.48 -6.16
C ASP A 286 -1.78 4.28 -6.91
N MET A 287 -2.74 5.20 -6.72
CA MET A 287 -4.06 5.16 -7.37
C MET A 287 -4.29 6.30 -8.36
N GLU A 288 -4.94 6.00 -9.49
CA GLU A 288 -5.61 6.98 -10.36
C GLU A 288 -7.12 6.91 -10.16
N LEU A 289 -7.81 8.04 -10.29
CA LEU A 289 -9.25 8.15 -10.01
C LEU A 289 -10.06 8.30 -11.30
N SER A 290 -11.27 7.75 -11.28
CA SER A 290 -12.27 7.88 -12.33
C SER A 290 -12.89 9.30 -12.33
N PRO A 291 -13.34 9.83 -13.49
CA PRO A 291 -13.96 11.16 -13.54
C PRO A 291 -15.19 11.35 -12.63
N ASP A 292 -15.91 10.28 -12.28
CA ASP A 292 -17.10 10.32 -11.44
C ASP A 292 -16.84 9.96 -9.96
N PHE A 293 -15.57 9.84 -9.54
CA PHE A 293 -15.17 9.34 -8.21
C PHE A 293 -15.86 10.06 -7.04
N PHE A 294 -15.86 11.40 -7.03
CA PHE A 294 -16.47 12.16 -5.93
C PHE A 294 -18.00 12.05 -5.93
N SER A 295 -18.63 12.18 -7.10
CA SER A 295 -20.09 12.02 -7.22
C SER A 295 -20.57 10.61 -6.86
N TYR A 296 -19.76 9.58 -7.14
CA TYR A 296 -20.02 8.20 -6.74
C TYR A 296 -20.13 8.06 -5.22
N PHE A 297 -19.14 8.61 -4.51
CA PHE A 297 -19.13 8.59 -3.05
C PHE A 297 -20.22 9.48 -2.44
N GLU A 298 -20.44 10.68 -3.00
CA GLU A 298 -21.47 11.61 -2.53
C GLU A 298 -22.87 10.98 -2.60
N ALA A 299 -23.24 10.42 -3.76
CA ALA A 299 -24.55 9.84 -3.99
C ALA A 299 -24.86 8.63 -3.10
N LEU A 300 -23.82 7.90 -2.66
CA LEU A 300 -23.95 6.74 -1.79
C LEU A 300 -23.95 7.07 -0.30
N THR A 301 -23.63 8.32 0.10
CA THR A 301 -23.64 8.71 1.51
C THR A 301 -24.97 8.49 2.22
N PRO A 302 -26.16 8.74 1.63
CA PRO A 302 -27.42 8.51 2.33
C PRO A 302 -27.61 7.02 2.69
N LEU A 303 -27.17 6.10 1.83
CA LEU A 303 -27.23 4.67 2.11
C LEU A 303 -26.26 4.30 3.23
N LEU A 304 -25.00 4.75 3.13
CA LEU A 304 -24.00 4.46 4.17
C LEU A 304 -24.46 4.99 5.53
N ASP A 305 -25.13 6.14 5.58
CA ASP A 305 -25.63 6.74 6.83
C ASP A 305 -26.83 6.03 7.43
N THR A 306 -27.76 5.57 6.59
CA THR A 306 -29.06 5.06 7.05
C THR A 306 -29.14 3.55 7.15
N ASP A 307 -28.30 2.82 6.41
CA ASP A 307 -28.27 1.35 6.43
C ASP A 307 -27.20 0.84 7.42
N PRO A 308 -27.58 0.34 8.62
CA PRO A 308 -26.62 -0.16 9.61
C PRO A 308 -25.93 -1.46 9.17
N THR A 309 -26.41 -2.10 8.09
CA THR A 309 -25.81 -3.30 7.53
C THR A 309 -24.64 -2.98 6.60
N LEU A 310 -24.38 -1.70 6.30
CA LEU A 310 -23.20 -1.25 5.59
C LEU A 310 -22.10 -0.80 6.55
N MET A 311 -20.89 -1.33 6.32
CA MET A 311 -19.67 -0.85 6.96
C MET A 311 -18.89 0.13 6.08
N CYS A 312 -18.96 0.00 4.74
CA CYS A 312 -18.17 0.86 3.85
C CYS A 312 -18.77 1.03 2.44
N ILE A 313 -18.23 2.00 1.72
CA ILE A 313 -18.34 2.07 0.26
C ILE A 313 -16.91 1.92 -0.28
N SER A 314 -16.67 1.02 -1.22
CA SER A 314 -15.40 0.90 -1.92
C SER A 314 -15.56 1.33 -3.37
N SER A 315 -14.50 1.90 -3.95
CA SER A 315 -14.39 2.19 -5.37
C SER A 315 -13.75 1.05 -6.17
N TRP A 316 -13.51 -0.09 -5.53
CA TRP A 316 -12.78 -1.23 -6.09
C TRP A 316 -13.67 -2.46 -6.28
N ASN A 317 -13.43 -3.18 -7.37
CA ASN A 317 -13.93 -4.53 -7.62
C ASN A 317 -12.72 -5.47 -7.75
N ASP A 318 -12.59 -6.45 -6.85
CA ASP A 318 -11.50 -7.45 -6.90
C ASP A 318 -11.49 -8.27 -8.21
N HIS A 319 -12.65 -8.38 -8.86
CA HIS A 319 -12.81 -8.98 -10.19
C HIS A 319 -13.07 -7.93 -11.28
N GLY A 320 -12.52 -6.72 -11.10
CA GLY A 320 -12.70 -5.57 -11.99
C GLY A 320 -11.93 -5.62 -13.30
N GLN A 321 -11.36 -6.77 -13.68
CA GLN A 321 -10.56 -6.90 -14.90
C GLN A 321 -11.44 -6.68 -16.14
N ASP A 322 -10.90 -6.09 -17.21
CA ASP A 322 -11.70 -5.71 -18.39
C ASP A 322 -12.54 -6.86 -18.97
N LYS A 323 -12.03 -8.10 -18.92
CA LYS A 323 -12.77 -9.29 -19.35
C LYS A 323 -14.04 -9.57 -18.53
N PHE A 324 -14.10 -9.12 -17.28
CA PHE A 324 -15.13 -9.43 -16.28
C PHE A 324 -16.16 -8.31 -16.02
N VAL A 325 -16.05 -7.17 -16.68
CA VAL A 325 -16.90 -6.01 -16.37
C VAL A 325 -17.45 -5.35 -17.64
N ARG A 326 -18.67 -4.82 -17.58
CA ARG A 326 -19.32 -4.20 -18.76
C ARG A 326 -20.08 -2.92 -18.41
N ASP A 327 -20.80 -2.89 -17.30
CA ASP A 327 -21.73 -1.80 -16.96
C ASP A 327 -21.12 -0.81 -15.96
N ALA A 328 -20.89 0.43 -16.39
CA ALA A 328 -20.38 1.48 -15.50
C ALA A 328 -21.38 1.84 -14.38
N ARG A 329 -22.69 1.64 -14.58
CA ARG A 329 -23.75 2.06 -13.65
C ARG A 329 -24.08 1.01 -12.59
N GLN A 330 -23.69 -0.24 -12.81
CA GLN A 330 -24.02 -1.33 -11.90
C GLN A 330 -23.14 -1.28 -10.64
N LEU A 331 -23.80 -1.24 -9.48
CA LEU A 331 -23.19 -1.43 -8.16
C LEU A 331 -23.70 -2.71 -7.50
N TYR A 332 -22.92 -3.25 -6.57
CA TYR A 332 -23.20 -4.47 -5.83
C TYR A 332 -22.94 -4.26 -4.34
N ARG A 333 -23.61 -5.05 -3.51
CA ARG A 333 -23.20 -5.28 -2.13
C ARG A 333 -22.16 -6.41 -2.09
N SER A 334 -21.26 -6.38 -1.12
CA SER A 334 -20.19 -7.36 -0.95
C SER A 334 -19.92 -7.61 0.54
N ASP A 335 -19.88 -8.87 0.95
CA ASP A 335 -19.40 -9.28 2.27
C ASP A 335 -17.87 -9.14 2.38
N PHE A 336 -17.16 -9.24 1.27
CA PHE A 336 -15.73 -9.02 1.25
C PHE A 336 -15.44 -7.52 1.35
N PHE A 337 -14.64 -7.09 2.33
CA PHE A 337 -14.11 -5.74 2.43
C PHE A 337 -12.99 -5.52 1.39
N PRO A 338 -13.23 -4.75 0.30
CA PRO A 338 -12.26 -4.65 -0.79
C PRO A 338 -11.11 -3.69 -0.48
N GLY A 339 -11.36 -2.66 0.34
CA GLY A 339 -10.42 -1.56 0.55
C GLY A 339 -10.26 -0.72 -0.72
N LEU A 340 -9.00 -0.40 -1.06
CA LEU A 340 -8.55 0.25 -2.30
C LEU A 340 -9.45 1.42 -2.75
N GLY A 341 -9.37 2.55 -2.06
CA GLY A 341 -10.26 3.69 -2.27
C GLY A 341 -11.62 3.44 -1.64
N TRP A 342 -11.78 3.76 -0.36
CA TRP A 342 -12.95 3.36 0.42
C TRP A 342 -13.37 4.42 1.43
N MET A 343 -14.68 4.51 1.67
CA MET A 343 -15.31 5.41 2.61
C MET A 343 -15.88 4.65 3.80
N LEU A 344 -15.67 5.18 4.99
CA LEU A 344 -16.32 4.75 6.23
C LEU A 344 -16.78 5.93 7.08
N ARG A 345 -17.62 5.65 8.07
CA ARG A 345 -18.16 6.63 9.02
C ARG A 345 -17.43 6.61 10.36
N ASN A 346 -17.55 7.72 11.08
CA ASN A 346 -16.99 7.85 12.43
C ASN A 346 -17.54 6.77 13.37
N GLU A 347 -18.83 6.44 13.29
CA GLU A 347 -19.46 5.45 14.17
C GLU A 347 -18.76 4.08 14.09
N LEU A 348 -18.35 3.67 12.89
CA LEU A 348 -17.58 2.44 12.72
C LEU A 348 -16.18 2.59 13.34
N TRP A 349 -15.50 3.72 13.14
CA TRP A 349 -14.21 3.96 13.80
C TRP A 349 -14.31 3.91 15.32
N GLN A 350 -15.34 4.50 15.92
CA GLN A 350 -15.56 4.45 17.37
C GLN A 350 -15.70 3.01 17.90
N GLU A 351 -16.27 2.11 17.10
CA GLU A 351 -16.31 0.67 17.41
C GLU A 351 -14.94 -0.01 17.24
N LEU A 352 -14.21 0.31 16.18
CA LEU A 352 -12.97 -0.38 15.81
C LEU A 352 -11.76 0.05 16.64
N LYS A 353 -11.71 1.32 17.08
CA LYS A 353 -10.47 1.95 17.59
C LYS A 353 -9.87 1.27 18.82
N SER A 354 -10.69 0.68 19.69
CA SER A 354 -10.20 -0.06 20.87
C SER A 354 -9.60 -1.42 20.54
N GLY A 355 -9.99 -2.00 19.39
CA GLY A 355 -9.53 -3.31 18.92
C GLY A 355 -8.56 -3.23 17.74
N TRP A 356 -8.13 -2.02 17.34
CA TRP A 356 -7.29 -1.84 16.16
C TRP A 356 -6.04 -2.74 16.23
N PRO A 357 -5.75 -3.53 15.18
CA PRO A 357 -4.72 -4.55 15.26
C PRO A 357 -3.33 -3.94 15.11
N GLY A 358 -2.32 -4.62 15.65
CA GLY A 358 -0.92 -4.20 15.48
C GLY A 358 -0.39 -4.36 14.06
N SER A 359 -1.05 -5.16 13.21
CA SER A 359 -0.67 -5.43 11.81
C SER A 359 -1.86 -5.99 11.02
N TYR A 360 -1.76 -6.05 9.69
CA TYR A 360 -2.75 -6.68 8.79
C TYR A 360 -4.17 -6.17 9.02
N TRP A 361 -4.29 -4.83 9.08
CA TRP A 361 -5.53 -4.15 9.44
C TRP A 361 -6.70 -4.47 8.50
N ASP A 362 -6.42 -4.66 7.22
CA ASP A 362 -7.42 -4.94 6.19
C ASP A 362 -7.94 -6.38 6.30
N ASP A 363 -7.07 -7.37 6.52
CA ASP A 363 -7.49 -8.74 6.82
C ASP A 363 -8.25 -8.83 8.15
N TRP A 364 -7.85 -8.07 9.16
CA TRP A 364 -8.61 -7.96 10.42
C TRP A 364 -10.02 -7.37 10.21
N LEU A 365 -10.19 -6.39 9.32
CA LEU A 365 -11.52 -5.88 8.97
C LEU A 365 -12.39 -6.92 8.24
N ARG A 366 -11.78 -7.86 7.52
CA ARG A 366 -12.48 -8.93 6.79
C ARG A 366 -13.00 -10.03 7.72
N GLN A 367 -12.39 -10.21 8.89
CA GLN A 367 -12.81 -11.22 9.88
C GLN A 367 -14.26 -11.00 10.31
N ASN A 368 -15.01 -12.09 10.45
CA ASN A 368 -16.41 -12.11 10.85
C ASN A 368 -16.64 -11.42 12.20
N GLY A 369 -15.72 -11.60 13.16
CA GLY A 369 -15.78 -10.91 14.46
C GLY A 369 -15.72 -9.38 14.37
N THR A 370 -15.05 -8.85 13.35
CA THR A 370 -14.91 -7.40 13.10
C THR A 370 -16.00 -6.91 12.15
N ARG A 371 -16.21 -7.62 11.04
CA ARG A 371 -17.21 -7.30 10.02
C ARG A 371 -18.64 -7.40 10.55
N LYS A 372 -18.93 -8.36 11.43
CA LYS A 372 -20.24 -8.58 12.07
C LYS A 372 -21.40 -8.67 11.07
N GLY A 373 -21.19 -9.40 9.98
CA GLY A 373 -22.18 -9.57 8.91
C GLY A 373 -22.47 -8.31 8.08
N ARG A 374 -21.77 -7.19 8.33
CA ARG A 374 -21.90 -5.97 7.52
C ARG A 374 -21.23 -6.14 6.16
N GLN A 375 -21.64 -5.28 5.24
CA GLN A 375 -21.26 -5.32 3.83
C GLN A 375 -20.68 -3.99 3.37
N CYS A 376 -20.04 -4.01 2.21
CA CYS A 376 -19.67 -2.81 1.49
C CYS A 376 -20.41 -2.71 0.16
N ILE A 377 -20.66 -1.48 -0.29
CA ILE A 377 -21.04 -1.22 -1.67
C ILE A 377 -19.78 -1.16 -2.53
N ARG A 378 -19.79 -1.80 -3.70
CA ARG A 378 -18.70 -1.77 -4.67
C ARG A 378 -19.23 -1.69 -6.11
N PRO A 379 -18.50 -1.08 -7.06
CA PRO A 379 -18.97 -0.98 -8.44
C PRO A 379 -18.71 -2.25 -9.27
N GLU A 380 -19.33 -2.36 -10.44
CA GLU A 380 -18.90 -3.34 -11.45
C GLU A 380 -17.55 -2.93 -12.04
N ILE A 381 -17.45 -1.69 -12.56
CA ILE A 381 -16.20 -1.11 -13.08
C ILE A 381 -15.57 -0.22 -12.00
N CYS A 382 -14.29 -0.45 -11.68
CA CYS A 382 -13.60 0.30 -10.62
C CYS A 382 -13.59 1.81 -10.86
N ARG A 383 -13.74 2.59 -9.78
CA ARG A 383 -13.59 4.05 -9.77
C ARG A 383 -12.20 4.53 -9.39
N ASN A 384 -11.29 3.60 -9.13
CA ASN A 384 -9.86 3.86 -9.12
C ASN A 384 -9.09 2.76 -9.85
N TYR A 385 -7.82 3.02 -10.16
CA TYR A 385 -6.88 2.07 -10.74
C TYR A 385 -5.58 2.11 -9.98
N ASN A 386 -5.11 0.94 -9.52
CA ASN A 386 -3.84 0.81 -8.83
C ASN A 386 -2.70 0.60 -9.85
N PHE A 387 -1.74 1.51 -9.87
CA PHE A 387 -0.55 1.43 -10.72
C PHE A 387 0.72 1.05 -9.94
N GLY A 388 0.60 0.72 -8.67
CA GLY A 388 1.67 0.42 -7.74
C GLY A 388 2.28 -0.96 -7.94
N ARG A 389 3.20 -1.06 -8.90
CA ARG A 389 3.94 -2.32 -9.15
C ARG A 389 4.91 -2.64 -8.01
N ASP A 390 5.60 -1.62 -7.49
CA ASP A 390 6.56 -1.78 -6.40
C ASP A 390 5.93 -1.30 -5.08
N GLY A 391 5.89 -2.21 -4.09
CA GLY A 391 5.30 -1.97 -2.77
C GLY A 391 5.68 -3.05 -1.75
N SER A 392 5.06 -3.02 -0.57
CA SER A 392 5.39 -3.91 0.56
C SER A 392 5.19 -5.41 0.24
N SER A 393 4.30 -5.72 -0.70
CA SER A 393 4.06 -7.08 -1.21
C SER A 393 5.04 -7.51 -2.31
N LYS A 394 5.98 -6.65 -2.73
CA LYS A 394 6.94 -6.87 -3.83
C LYS A 394 6.28 -7.16 -5.18
N GLY A 395 5.10 -6.58 -5.43
CA GLY A 395 4.38 -6.71 -6.71
C GLY A 395 3.78 -8.10 -6.95
N MET A 396 3.71 -8.95 -5.92
CA MET A 396 3.02 -10.23 -6.00
C MET A 396 1.57 -9.99 -6.46
N PHE A 397 1.11 -10.78 -7.44
CA PHE A 397 -0.22 -10.67 -8.04
C PHE A 397 -0.52 -9.39 -8.86
N PHE A 398 0.36 -8.38 -8.88
CA PHE A 398 0.10 -7.12 -9.58
C PHE A 398 -0.21 -7.34 -11.07
N SER A 399 0.70 -7.94 -11.82
CA SER A 399 0.51 -8.10 -13.28
C SER A 399 -0.64 -9.02 -13.66
N GLN A 400 -0.99 -9.97 -12.80
CA GLN A 400 -2.03 -10.95 -13.10
C GLN A 400 -3.43 -10.44 -12.73
N PHE A 401 -3.55 -9.68 -11.65
CA PHE A 401 -4.85 -9.36 -11.05
C PHE A 401 -5.11 -7.86 -10.88
N LEU A 402 -4.10 -7.01 -10.67
CA LEU A 402 -4.27 -5.55 -10.48
C LEU A 402 -4.07 -4.76 -11.78
N GLU A 403 -3.00 -5.03 -12.53
CA GLU A 403 -2.70 -4.40 -13.83
C GLU A 403 -3.85 -4.51 -14.86
N PRO A 404 -4.58 -5.63 -14.99
CA PRO A 404 -5.70 -5.74 -15.95
C PRO A 404 -7.01 -5.11 -15.46
N ILE A 405 -7.07 -4.51 -14.26
CA ILE A 405 -8.27 -3.85 -13.74
C ILE A 405 -8.66 -2.68 -14.63
N ARG A 406 -9.95 -2.60 -14.95
CA ARG A 406 -10.50 -1.53 -15.77
C ARG A 406 -10.85 -0.32 -14.90
N LEU A 407 -10.18 0.81 -15.16
CA LEU A 407 -10.61 2.12 -14.67
C LEU A 407 -11.85 2.59 -15.45
N ASN A 408 -12.90 2.98 -14.75
CA ASN A 408 -14.02 3.66 -15.39
C ASN A 408 -13.57 5.02 -15.97
N ARG A 409 -13.87 5.26 -17.25
CA ARG A 409 -13.62 6.56 -17.92
C ARG A 409 -14.91 7.24 -18.39
N GLU A 410 -16.05 6.58 -18.21
CA GLU A 410 -17.36 7.05 -18.62
C GLU A 410 -18.10 7.57 -17.38
N PRO A 411 -18.22 8.89 -17.19
CA PRO A 411 -18.85 9.41 -15.99
C PRO A 411 -20.33 9.02 -15.92
N VAL A 412 -20.75 8.54 -14.76
CA VAL A 412 -22.15 8.26 -14.46
C VAL A 412 -22.72 9.41 -13.65
N ASP A 413 -23.90 9.89 -14.04
CA ASP A 413 -24.67 10.85 -13.23
C ASP A 413 -25.29 10.12 -12.03
N TRP A 414 -24.50 9.99 -10.97
CA TRP A 414 -24.87 9.27 -9.75
C TRP A 414 -25.94 9.97 -8.93
N MET A 415 -25.97 11.30 -8.97
CA MET A 415 -26.97 12.09 -8.23
C MET A 415 -28.38 11.92 -8.80
N ALA A 416 -28.49 11.55 -10.09
CA ALA A 416 -29.75 11.21 -10.74
C ALA A 416 -30.07 9.70 -10.76
N ALA A 417 -29.16 8.84 -10.29
CA ALA A 417 -29.36 7.40 -10.30
C ALA A 417 -30.31 6.93 -9.18
N ASP A 418 -31.18 5.97 -9.47
CA ASP A 418 -31.90 5.25 -8.41
C ASP A 418 -30.96 4.22 -7.78
N LEU A 419 -30.54 4.49 -6.53
CA LEU A 419 -29.67 3.63 -5.74
C LEU A 419 -30.45 2.85 -4.67
N SER A 420 -31.78 2.97 -4.61
CA SER A 420 -32.58 2.31 -3.58
C SER A 420 -32.56 0.78 -3.69
N TYR A 421 -32.22 0.24 -4.86
CA TYR A 421 -31.99 -1.20 -5.06
C TYR A 421 -30.84 -1.76 -4.22
N LEU A 422 -29.95 -0.91 -3.68
CA LEU A 422 -28.85 -1.32 -2.80
C LEU A 422 -29.26 -1.41 -1.33
N GLN A 423 -30.48 -1.02 -0.95
CA GLN A 423 -31.00 -1.25 0.39
C GLN A 423 -31.16 -2.74 0.64
N LEU A 424 -30.67 -3.24 1.77
CA LEU A 424 -30.54 -4.68 2.01
C LEU A 424 -31.80 -5.51 1.68
N PRO A 425 -33.02 -5.15 2.14
CA PRO A 425 -34.21 -5.96 1.85
C PRO A 425 -34.51 -6.06 0.34
N ARG A 426 -34.36 -4.94 -0.38
CA ARG A 426 -34.58 -4.90 -1.83
C ARG A 426 -33.48 -5.61 -2.59
N TYR A 427 -32.23 -5.47 -2.16
CA TYR A 427 -31.09 -6.14 -2.78
C TYR A 427 -31.17 -7.66 -2.61
N ASP A 428 -31.60 -8.14 -1.44
CA ASP A 428 -31.86 -9.56 -1.18
C ASP A 428 -32.93 -10.12 -2.12
N GLU A 429 -34.09 -9.47 -2.19
CA GLU A 429 -35.19 -9.89 -3.06
C GLU A 429 -34.79 -9.90 -4.54
N GLU A 430 -34.10 -8.85 -5.01
CA GLU A 430 -33.65 -8.76 -6.40
C GLU A 430 -32.58 -9.81 -6.73
N MET A 431 -31.63 -10.07 -5.81
CA MET A 431 -30.60 -11.11 -6.01
C MET A 431 -31.22 -12.50 -6.06
N GLU A 432 -32.14 -12.83 -5.14
CA GLU A 432 -32.87 -14.11 -5.14
C GLU A 432 -33.66 -14.30 -6.44
N ALA A 433 -34.37 -13.27 -6.90
CA ALA A 433 -35.12 -13.31 -8.15
C ALA A 433 -34.22 -13.53 -9.37
N VAL A 434 -33.07 -12.83 -9.43
CA VAL A 434 -32.08 -12.99 -10.51
C VAL A 434 -31.50 -14.40 -10.51
N LEU A 435 -31.11 -14.94 -9.34
CA LEU A 435 -30.56 -16.29 -9.23
C LEU A 435 -31.60 -17.38 -9.53
N ALA A 436 -32.86 -17.17 -9.19
CA ALA A 436 -33.94 -18.09 -9.54
C ALA A 436 -34.21 -18.12 -11.05
N ALA A 437 -34.08 -16.97 -11.74
CA ALA A 437 -34.27 -16.85 -13.18
C ALA A 437 -33.04 -17.25 -14.01
N ALA A 438 -31.83 -17.20 -13.43
CA ALA A 438 -30.59 -17.49 -14.12
C ALA A 438 -30.49 -18.94 -14.58
N LYS A 439 -29.99 -19.16 -15.80
CA LYS A 439 -29.80 -20.50 -16.36
C LYS A 439 -28.63 -21.21 -15.68
N VAL A 440 -28.88 -22.41 -15.14
CA VAL A 440 -27.81 -23.26 -14.59
C VAL A 440 -26.91 -23.77 -15.71
N VAL A 441 -25.60 -23.65 -15.53
CA VAL A 441 -24.55 -24.17 -16.42
C VAL A 441 -23.54 -25.01 -15.61
N GLY A 442 -22.79 -25.90 -16.26
CA GLY A 442 -21.87 -26.82 -15.58
C GLY A 442 -20.40 -26.41 -15.64
N SER A 443 -19.99 -25.68 -16.68
CA SER A 443 -18.60 -25.27 -16.88
C SER A 443 -18.45 -23.91 -17.57
N VAL A 444 -17.21 -23.44 -17.70
CA VAL A 444 -16.85 -22.20 -18.41
C VAL A 444 -17.19 -22.29 -19.90
N GLU A 445 -17.01 -23.47 -20.49
CA GLU A 445 -17.35 -23.75 -21.89
C GLU A 445 -18.84 -23.59 -22.15
N ASP A 446 -19.69 -23.97 -21.18
CA ASP A 446 -21.14 -23.82 -21.28
C ASP A 446 -21.60 -22.36 -21.22
N VAL A 447 -20.78 -21.46 -20.67
CA VAL A 447 -21.04 -20.01 -20.67
C VAL A 447 -20.71 -19.39 -22.02
N ALA A 448 -19.76 -19.97 -22.78
CA ALA A 448 -19.33 -19.43 -24.04
C ALA A 448 -20.49 -19.36 -25.04
N GLY A 449 -20.82 -18.15 -25.50
CA GLY A 449 -21.91 -17.93 -26.46
C GLY A 449 -23.31 -17.79 -25.83
N VAL A 450 -23.44 -17.89 -24.51
CA VAL A 450 -24.69 -17.58 -23.81
C VAL A 450 -24.82 -16.06 -23.61
N SER A 451 -26.04 -15.55 -23.78
CA SER A 451 -26.43 -14.19 -23.42
C SER A 451 -27.38 -14.21 -22.23
N GLY A 452 -27.28 -13.21 -21.35
CA GLY A 452 -28.14 -13.08 -20.17
C GLY A 452 -27.51 -13.68 -18.90
N ASP A 453 -28.35 -13.99 -17.93
CA ASP A 453 -27.92 -14.43 -16.60
C ASP A 453 -27.75 -15.95 -16.55
N VAL A 454 -26.58 -16.38 -16.12
CA VAL A 454 -26.25 -17.80 -15.90
C VAL A 454 -25.66 -18.00 -14.52
N LYS A 455 -25.84 -19.20 -13.97
CA LYS A 455 -25.26 -19.57 -12.67
C LYS A 455 -24.50 -20.89 -12.70
N LEU A 456 -23.34 -20.87 -12.07
CA LEU A 456 -22.47 -22.02 -11.79
C LEU A 456 -22.59 -22.33 -10.31
N GLN A 457 -23.05 -23.53 -9.98
CA GLN A 457 -23.24 -23.93 -8.59
C GLN A 457 -22.01 -24.62 -8.04
N TYR A 458 -21.61 -24.28 -6.81
CA TYR A 458 -20.50 -24.93 -6.11
C TYR A 458 -20.95 -25.42 -4.72
N ASP A 459 -20.34 -26.50 -4.24
CA ASP A 459 -20.72 -27.18 -2.98
C ASP A 459 -19.60 -27.17 -1.93
N SER A 460 -18.44 -26.62 -2.28
CA SER A 460 -17.28 -26.53 -1.40
C SER A 460 -16.32 -25.45 -1.90
N GLN A 461 -15.43 -25.00 -1.01
CA GLN A 461 -14.37 -24.05 -1.39
C GLN A 461 -13.46 -24.60 -2.52
N PRO A 462 -12.96 -25.85 -2.50
CA PRO A 462 -12.17 -26.39 -3.61
C PRO A 462 -12.92 -26.45 -4.94
N HIS A 463 -14.24 -26.70 -4.92
CA HIS A 463 -15.07 -26.67 -6.12
C HIS A 463 -15.19 -25.24 -6.67
N TYR A 464 -15.45 -24.25 -5.82
CA TYR A 464 -15.42 -22.84 -6.24
C TYR A 464 -14.06 -22.47 -6.85
N GLU A 465 -12.95 -22.80 -6.17
CA GLU A 465 -11.61 -22.45 -6.64
C GLU A 465 -11.31 -23.08 -8.00
N LYS A 466 -11.75 -24.30 -8.25
CA LYS A 466 -11.64 -24.94 -9.56
C LYS A 466 -12.42 -24.17 -10.63
N LEU A 467 -13.69 -23.86 -10.40
CA LEU A 467 -14.51 -23.12 -11.35
C LEU A 467 -13.92 -21.73 -11.62
N ALA A 468 -13.54 -21.00 -10.56
CA ALA A 468 -12.95 -19.67 -10.66
C ALA A 468 -11.59 -19.68 -11.40
N ALA A 469 -10.78 -20.74 -11.22
CA ALA A 469 -9.51 -20.90 -11.92
C ALA A 469 -9.70 -21.04 -13.44
N ASP A 470 -10.77 -21.70 -13.89
CA ASP A 470 -11.06 -21.86 -15.32
C ASP A 470 -11.40 -20.51 -15.99
N PHE A 471 -11.93 -19.53 -15.25
CA PHE A 471 -12.07 -18.14 -15.71
C PHE A 471 -10.79 -17.31 -15.56
N GLY A 472 -9.81 -17.81 -14.81
CA GLY A 472 -8.62 -17.08 -14.39
C GLY A 472 -8.97 -15.91 -13.47
N MET A 473 -9.82 -16.18 -12.47
CA MET A 473 -10.15 -15.27 -11.39
C MET A 473 -9.15 -15.38 -10.24
N LEU A 474 -9.17 -14.39 -9.35
CA LEU A 474 -8.51 -14.48 -8.05
C LEU A 474 -9.24 -15.53 -7.20
N LEU A 475 -8.51 -16.49 -6.65
CA LEU A 475 -9.09 -17.65 -5.95
C LEU A 475 -9.19 -17.45 -4.45
N GLU A 476 -8.62 -16.35 -3.92
CA GLU A 476 -8.46 -16.15 -2.49
C GLU A 476 -9.78 -15.99 -1.75
N TRP A 477 -9.81 -16.59 -0.56
CA TRP A 477 -10.83 -16.39 0.46
C TRP A 477 -10.21 -15.67 1.66
N ARG A 478 -11.02 -14.89 2.36
CA ARG A 478 -10.67 -14.34 3.67
C ARG A 478 -11.81 -14.63 4.63
N ASP A 479 -11.49 -15.35 5.70
CA ASP A 479 -12.44 -15.76 6.74
C ASP A 479 -13.74 -16.35 6.17
N GLY A 480 -13.61 -17.32 5.25
CA GLY A 480 -14.76 -17.98 4.63
C GLY A 480 -15.50 -17.17 3.56
N VAL A 481 -14.99 -15.98 3.19
CA VAL A 481 -15.63 -15.12 2.17
C VAL A 481 -14.76 -15.03 0.91
N PRO A 482 -15.27 -15.41 -0.28
CA PRO A 482 -14.57 -15.18 -1.54
C PRO A 482 -14.58 -13.68 -1.91
N ARG A 483 -13.57 -13.26 -2.67
CA ARG A 483 -13.43 -11.88 -3.15
C ARG A 483 -14.69 -11.40 -3.90
N GLY A 484 -15.20 -10.23 -3.54
CA GLY A 484 -16.36 -9.60 -4.17
C GLY A 484 -17.72 -10.31 -3.97
N ALA A 485 -17.79 -11.30 -3.09
CA ALA A 485 -18.97 -12.12 -2.87
C ALA A 485 -20.07 -11.43 -2.05
N TYR A 486 -21.32 -11.80 -2.30
CA TYR A 486 -22.49 -11.45 -1.51
C TYR A 486 -23.26 -12.71 -1.12
N LYS A 487 -23.33 -13.04 0.16
CA LYS A 487 -23.85 -14.31 0.69
C LYS A 487 -23.27 -15.51 -0.05
N GLY A 488 -21.95 -15.47 -0.27
CA GLY A 488 -21.19 -16.45 -1.07
C GLY A 488 -21.27 -16.24 -2.58
N VAL A 489 -22.25 -15.49 -3.10
CA VAL A 489 -22.43 -15.33 -4.55
C VAL A 489 -21.42 -14.37 -5.15
N VAL A 490 -20.58 -14.83 -6.07
CA VAL A 490 -19.64 -13.98 -6.84
C VAL A 490 -20.22 -13.69 -8.21
N SER A 491 -20.25 -12.42 -8.60
CA SER A 491 -20.82 -11.95 -9.88
C SER A 491 -19.76 -11.36 -10.79
N ILE A 492 -19.64 -11.88 -12.01
CA ILE A 492 -18.77 -11.35 -13.07
C ILE A 492 -19.51 -11.28 -14.42
N ARG A 493 -18.94 -10.58 -15.39
CA ARG A 493 -19.33 -10.68 -16.80
C ARG A 493 -18.43 -11.68 -17.53
N TRP A 494 -18.97 -12.40 -18.50
CA TRP A 494 -18.17 -13.23 -19.42
C TRP A 494 -18.80 -13.22 -20.80
N GLY A 495 -18.11 -12.61 -21.77
CA GLY A 495 -18.71 -12.36 -23.08
C GLY A 495 -19.99 -11.51 -22.97
N LYS A 496 -21.14 -12.10 -23.34
CA LYS A 496 -22.48 -11.50 -23.25
C LYS A 496 -23.28 -11.97 -22.03
N ALA A 497 -22.71 -12.83 -21.19
CA ALA A 497 -23.34 -13.36 -20.00
C ALA A 497 -22.96 -12.58 -18.75
N ARG A 498 -23.87 -12.55 -17.76
CA ARG A 498 -23.55 -12.31 -16.36
C ARG A 498 -23.52 -13.65 -15.67
N VAL A 499 -22.39 -13.98 -15.06
CA VAL A 499 -22.12 -15.28 -14.44
C VAL A 499 -22.17 -15.11 -12.94
N PHE A 500 -23.00 -15.92 -12.29
CA PHE A 500 -23.11 -16.03 -10.85
C PHE A 500 -22.48 -17.34 -10.39
N PHE A 501 -21.47 -17.27 -9.53
CA PHE A 501 -20.99 -18.44 -8.79
C PHE A 501 -21.85 -18.52 -7.53
N GLU A 502 -22.70 -19.53 -7.43
CA GLU A 502 -23.72 -19.65 -6.39
C GLU A 502 -23.40 -20.85 -5.47
N PRO A 503 -23.36 -20.69 -4.14
CA PRO A 503 -23.35 -21.82 -3.23
C PRO A 503 -24.60 -22.69 -3.46
N SER A 504 -24.40 -23.99 -3.66
CA SER A 504 -25.49 -24.95 -3.77
C SER A 504 -26.14 -25.22 -2.40
N ALA A 505 -27.31 -25.88 -2.40
CA ALA A 505 -27.98 -26.30 -1.17
C ALA A 505 -27.14 -27.27 -0.32
N ASN A 506 -26.13 -27.94 -0.92
CA ASN A 506 -25.20 -28.84 -0.24
C ASN A 506 -23.90 -28.14 0.19
N PHE A 507 -23.81 -26.82 0.02
CA PHE A 507 -22.61 -26.08 0.38
C PHE A 507 -22.34 -26.21 1.88
N VAL A 508 -21.16 -26.70 2.20
CA VAL A 508 -20.65 -26.73 3.56
C VAL A 508 -19.73 -25.53 3.72
N GLU A 509 -20.16 -24.56 4.53
CA GLU A 509 -19.30 -23.45 4.92
C GLU A 509 -18.06 -24.04 5.62
N PRO A 510 -16.84 -23.59 5.29
CA PRO A 510 -15.65 -24.06 5.98
C PRO A 510 -15.82 -23.85 7.49
N GLU A 511 -15.68 -24.90 8.30
CA GLU A 511 -15.67 -24.73 9.76
C GLU A 511 -14.44 -23.92 10.16
N LEU A 512 -14.66 -22.65 10.49
CA LEU A 512 -13.63 -21.73 10.96
C LEU A 512 -13.58 -21.82 12.49
N HIS A 513 -12.80 -22.76 13.02
CA HIS A 513 -12.56 -22.81 14.47
C HIS A 513 -11.72 -21.60 14.90
N HIS A 514 -12.38 -20.59 15.49
CA HIS A 514 -11.74 -19.35 15.96
C HIS A 514 -10.57 -19.57 16.93
N GLU A 515 -10.47 -20.74 17.56
CA GLU A 515 -9.38 -21.12 18.48
C GLU A 515 -8.10 -21.63 17.75
N GLU A 516 -8.12 -21.82 16.41
CA GLU A 516 -7.02 -22.42 15.63
C GLU A 516 -6.23 -21.42 14.73
N TYR A 517 -6.42 -20.11 14.84
CA TYR A 517 -5.69 -19.13 14.00
C TYR A 517 -4.42 -18.61 14.67
N VAL A 518 -3.26 -19.22 14.37
CA VAL A 518 -1.96 -18.61 14.74
C VAL A 518 -0.87 -18.93 13.72
N HIS A 519 -1.12 -18.73 12.43
CA HIS A 519 -0.02 -18.55 11.49
C HIS A 519 -0.34 -17.41 10.54
N VAL A 520 0.57 -16.45 10.43
CA VAL A 520 0.56 -15.46 9.36
C VAL A 520 1.56 -15.92 8.32
N ASP A 521 1.12 -16.08 7.07
CA ASP A 521 2.04 -16.47 6.00
C ASP A 521 3.02 -15.32 5.67
N ALA A 522 3.98 -15.60 4.79
CA ALA A 522 4.97 -14.60 4.37
C ALA A 522 4.35 -13.37 3.67
N ASN A 523 3.08 -13.42 3.29
CA ASN A 523 2.34 -12.36 2.62
C ASN A 523 1.39 -11.60 3.54
N GLY A 524 1.16 -12.10 4.76
CA GLY A 524 0.29 -11.49 5.73
C GLY A 524 -1.07 -12.12 5.91
N ALA A 525 -1.38 -13.16 5.13
CA ALA A 525 -2.65 -13.84 5.26
C ALA A 525 -2.67 -14.59 6.59
N ILE A 526 -3.74 -14.38 7.37
CA ILE A 526 -3.99 -15.15 8.58
C ILE A 526 -4.46 -16.54 8.15
N LEU A 527 -3.60 -17.54 8.29
CA LEU A 527 -3.81 -18.93 7.93
C LEU A 527 -4.14 -19.80 9.15
N ARG A 528 -4.79 -20.94 8.86
CA ARG A 528 -5.15 -21.97 9.82
C ARG A 528 -3.89 -22.64 10.41
N LYS A 529 -3.88 -22.91 11.71
CA LYS A 529 -2.82 -23.69 12.36
C LYS A 529 -3.05 -25.19 12.12
N GLY A 530 -2.20 -25.83 11.32
CA GLY A 530 -2.01 -27.29 11.37
C GLY A 530 -3.05 -28.20 10.71
N GLY A 531 -3.54 -27.88 9.51
CA GLY A 531 -4.17 -28.89 8.65
C GLY A 531 -3.11 -29.61 7.82
N THR A 532 -2.73 -30.84 8.20
CA THR A 532 -2.08 -31.79 7.26
C THR A 532 -3.07 -32.19 6.16
N PRO A 533 -2.58 -32.59 4.96
CA PRO A 533 -3.34 -32.62 3.70
C PRO A 533 -4.61 -33.47 3.70
#